data_AF-A0A2M7X4G6-F1
#
_entry.id   AF-A0A2M7X4G6-F1
#
_cell.length_a   1.000
_cell.length_b   1.000
_cell.length_c   1.000
_cell.angle_alpha   90.00
_cell.angle_beta   90.00
_cell.angle_gamma   90.00
#
_symmetry.space_group_name_H-M   'P 1'
#
loop_
_entity.id
_entity.type
_entity.pdbx_description
1 polymer ?
#
loop_
_entity_poly.entity_id
_entity_poly.type
_entity_poly.pdbx_seq_one_letter_code
_entity_poly.pdbx_strand_id
1 'polypeptide(L)'
;MVLVIIVTVVWYVVSVNIPHNRIVFINVGQGDAAFIETVDGFQILIDTGFDSRAVSALGSILPPWDKSIDLVILTHLHADHVGGLRDISNGYKITKVLVNVQNYDSSIVAELKEVLSRDSIGSVEEFVAGESIIIPSGVT
;
A
#
# COMPACT_ATOMS: atom_id res chain seq x y z
N MET A 1 -3.36 -7.00 -39.82
CA MET A 1 -3.80 -5.85 -38.98
C MET A 1 -3.91 -6.20 -37.51
N VAL A 2 -4.70 -7.19 -37.09
CA VAL A 2 -4.89 -7.54 -35.66
C VAL A 2 -3.59 -7.89 -34.94
N LEU A 3 -2.73 -8.74 -35.54
CA LEU A 3 -1.44 -9.09 -34.95
C LEU A 3 -0.54 -7.87 -34.73
N VAL A 4 -0.53 -6.93 -35.67
CA VAL A 4 0.27 -5.69 -35.57
C VAL A 4 -0.25 -4.82 -34.43
N ILE A 5 -1.58 -4.70 -34.27
CA ILE A 5 -2.17 -3.94 -33.16
C ILE A 5 -1.80 -4.57 -31.81
N ILE A 6 -1.92 -5.90 -31.68
CA ILE A 6 -1.56 -6.59 -30.44
C ILE A 6 -0.08 -6.39 -30.11
N VAL A 7 0.80 -6.59 -31.09
CA VAL A 7 2.24 -6.40 -30.91
C VAL A 7 2.55 -4.96 -30.52
N THR A 8 1.94 -3.96 -31.17
CA THR A 8 2.13 -2.55 -30.83
C THR A 8 1.62 -2.22 -29.43
N VAL A 9 0.46 -2.74 -29.02
CA VAL A 9 -0.08 -2.54 -27.67
C VAL A 9 0.83 -3.18 -26.62
N VAL A 10 1.30 -4.41 -26.86
CA VAL A 10 2.23 -5.09 -25.96
C VAL A 10 3.53 -4.30 -25.83
N TRP A 11 4.13 -3.85 -26.95
CA TRP A 11 5.34 -3.03 -26.92
C TRP A 11 5.13 -1.69 -26.22
N TYR A 12 3.98 -1.05 -26.44
CA TYR A 12 3.63 0.18 -25.73
C TYR A 12 3.53 -0.06 -24.22
N VAL A 13 2.81 -1.10 -23.79
CA VAL A 13 2.68 -1.47 -22.37
C VAL A 13 4.04 -1.78 -21.74
N VAL A 14 4.89 -2.54 -22.41
CA VAL A 14 6.26 -2.83 -21.92
C VAL A 14 7.09 -1.55 -21.83
N SER A 15 6.98 -0.65 -22.81
CA SER A 15 7.79 0.58 -22.86
C SER A 15 7.38 1.64 -21.84
N VAL A 16 6.12 1.62 -21.38
CA VAL A 16 5.64 2.55 -20.33
C VAL A 16 5.82 1.99 -18.91
N ASN A 17 6.00 0.67 -18.76
CA ASN A 17 6.25 0.01 -17.48
C ASN A 17 7.75 -0.29 -17.30
N ILE A 18 8.60 0.72 -17.46
CA ILE A 18 10.03 0.57 -17.19
C ILE A 18 10.24 0.50 -15.67
N PRO A 19 10.94 -0.53 -15.17
CA PRO A 19 11.36 -0.64 -13.78
C PRO A 19 11.98 0.66 -13.24
N HIS A 20 11.47 1.19 -12.14
CA HIS A 20 12.02 2.39 -11.50
C HIS A 20 11.75 2.37 -9.99
N ASN A 21 12.63 3.02 -9.22
CA ASN A 21 12.34 3.32 -7.83
C ASN A 21 11.51 4.60 -7.78
N ARG A 22 10.42 4.59 -7.03
CA ARG A 22 9.49 5.71 -6.92
C ARG A 22 9.06 5.90 -5.47
N ILE A 23 9.04 7.15 -5.03
CA ILE A 23 8.44 7.56 -3.76
C ILE A 23 7.43 8.65 -4.08
N VAL A 24 6.20 8.48 -3.62
CA VAL A 24 5.11 9.43 -3.79
C VAL A 24 4.50 9.75 -2.43
N PHE A 25 4.62 11.00 -2.00
CA PHE A 25 3.88 11.49 -0.84
C PHE A 25 2.46 11.82 -1.29
N ILE A 26 1.47 11.14 -0.71
CA ILE A 26 0.08 11.22 -1.11
C ILE A 26 -0.60 12.33 -0.31
N ASN A 27 -1.29 13.23 -1.02
CA ASN A 27 -2.16 14.18 -0.37
C ASN A 27 -3.48 13.50 0.07
N VAL A 28 -3.50 13.06 1.33
CA VAL A 28 -4.69 12.53 2.02
C VAL A 28 -5.43 13.61 2.84
N GLY A 29 -5.00 14.86 2.71
CA GLY A 29 -5.45 16.01 3.51
C GLY A 29 -5.06 15.94 4.98
N GLN A 30 -5.75 15.16 5.79
CA GLN A 30 -5.41 14.99 7.20
C GLN A 30 -4.64 13.68 7.42
N GLY A 31 -3.52 13.79 8.13
CA GLY A 31 -2.58 12.71 8.39
C GLY A 31 -1.56 12.53 7.28
N ASP A 32 -0.90 11.37 7.28
CA ASP A 32 0.17 11.05 6.35
C ASP A 32 -0.19 9.84 5.48
N ALA A 33 0.36 9.82 4.27
CA ALA A 33 0.42 8.63 3.44
C ALA A 33 1.57 8.76 2.44
N ALA A 34 2.37 7.71 2.30
CA ALA A 34 3.44 7.65 1.30
C ALA A 34 3.44 6.29 0.61
N PHE A 35 3.54 6.31 -0.71
CA PHE A 35 3.68 5.11 -1.53
C PHE A 35 5.12 5.00 -2.03
N ILE A 36 5.71 3.82 -1.87
CA ILE A 36 7.04 3.48 -2.34
C ILE A 36 6.91 2.27 -3.25
N GLU A 37 7.54 2.34 -4.41
CA GLU A 37 7.66 1.22 -5.34
C GLU A 37 9.14 1.06 -5.67
N THR A 38 9.64 -0.15 -5.54
CA THR A 38 11.03 -0.46 -5.89
C THR A 38 11.12 -0.90 -7.35
N VAL A 39 12.33 -0.95 -7.89
CA VAL A 39 12.60 -1.33 -9.27
C VAL A 39 12.07 -2.71 -9.65
N ASP A 40 11.95 -3.66 -8.71
CA ASP A 40 11.37 -4.98 -9.01
C ASP A 40 9.84 -5.02 -8.91
N GLY A 41 9.22 -3.88 -8.60
CA GLY A 41 7.78 -3.74 -8.44
C GLY A 41 7.28 -3.97 -7.02
N PHE A 42 8.14 -4.14 -6.01
CA PHE A 42 7.69 -4.28 -4.62
C PHE A 42 7.03 -3.00 -4.11
N GLN A 43 5.78 -3.10 -3.67
CA GLN A 43 4.93 -1.96 -3.30
C GLN A 43 4.74 -1.82 -1.80
N ILE A 44 5.08 -0.64 -1.28
CA ILE A 44 4.96 -0.30 0.14
C ILE A 44 4.07 0.92 0.27
N LEU A 45 3.09 0.83 1.15
CA LEU A 45 2.28 1.96 1.58
C LEU A 45 2.55 2.24 3.05
N ILE A 46 2.99 3.45 3.35
CA ILE A 46 3.18 3.94 4.72
C ILE A 46 1.98 4.83 5.05
N ASP A 47 1.23 4.46 6.07
CA ASP A 47 -0.05 5.08 6.47
C ASP A 47 -1.09 5.20 5.34
N THR A 48 -2.31 5.56 5.71
CA THR A 48 -3.47 5.53 4.80
C THR A 48 -4.30 6.80 4.81
N GLY A 49 -3.95 7.78 5.64
CA GLY A 49 -4.78 8.96 5.86
C GLY A 49 -6.09 8.66 6.59
N PHE A 50 -6.93 9.69 6.71
CA PHE A 50 -8.23 9.62 7.37
C PHE A 50 -9.33 8.91 6.55
N ASP A 51 -9.29 8.99 5.22
CA ASP A 51 -10.39 8.57 4.34
C ASP A 51 -9.92 7.95 3.01
N SER A 52 -10.89 7.68 2.13
CA SER A 52 -10.69 7.08 0.79
C SER A 52 -9.81 7.88 -0.18
N ARG A 53 -9.28 9.06 0.17
CA ARG A 53 -8.37 9.81 -0.70
C ARG A 53 -7.12 9.02 -1.07
N ALA A 54 -6.60 8.19 -0.17
CA ALA A 54 -5.49 7.30 -0.48
C ALA A 54 -5.82 6.33 -1.63
N VAL A 55 -7.04 5.78 -1.68
CA VAL A 55 -7.49 4.90 -2.77
C VAL A 55 -7.49 5.63 -4.11
N SER A 56 -8.00 6.87 -4.12
CA SER A 56 -8.07 7.70 -5.32
C SER A 56 -6.67 8.08 -5.84
N ALA A 57 -5.76 8.38 -4.92
CA ALA A 57 -4.37 8.64 -5.26
C ALA A 57 -3.68 7.40 -5.82
N LEU A 58 -3.82 6.23 -5.16
CA LEU A 58 -3.28 4.97 -5.66
C LEU A 58 -3.81 4.65 -7.05
N GLY A 59 -5.10 4.87 -7.33
CA GLY A 59 -5.69 4.71 -8.66
C GLY A 59 -5.14 5.64 -9.74
N SER A 60 -4.46 6.74 -9.34
CA SER A 60 -3.77 7.67 -10.25
C SER A 60 -2.28 7.35 -10.40
N ILE A 61 -1.71 6.59 -9.46
CA ILE A 61 -0.28 6.23 -9.40
C ILE A 61 -0.02 4.86 -10.05
N LEU A 62 -0.94 3.93 -9.83
CA LEU A 62 -0.86 2.53 -10.26
C LEU A 62 -1.68 2.28 -11.53
N PRO A 63 -1.26 1.32 -12.37
CA PRO A 63 -2.07 0.87 -13.49
C PRO A 63 -3.46 0.39 -13.05
N PRO A 64 -4.52 0.56 -13.87
CA PRO A 64 -5.89 0.18 -13.47
C PRO A 64 -6.08 -1.30 -13.12
N TRP A 65 -5.24 -2.18 -13.65
CA TRP A 65 -5.25 -3.61 -13.37
C TRP A 65 -4.42 -4.01 -12.15
N ASP A 66 -3.56 -3.12 -11.67
CA ASP A 66 -2.80 -3.35 -10.45
C ASP A 66 -3.68 -3.05 -9.24
N LYS A 67 -3.89 -4.10 -8.45
CA LYS A 67 -4.75 -4.12 -7.26
C LYS A 67 -4.05 -4.85 -6.12
N SER A 68 -2.71 -4.81 -6.09
CA SER A 68 -1.89 -5.39 -5.04
C SER A 68 -1.12 -4.32 -4.28
N ILE A 69 -0.88 -4.57 -2.99
CA ILE A 69 0.11 -3.85 -2.18
C ILE A 69 0.84 -4.91 -1.36
N ASP A 70 2.17 -4.95 -1.44
CA ASP A 70 2.94 -6.00 -0.78
C ASP A 70 3.05 -5.75 0.73
N LEU A 71 3.25 -4.49 1.09
CA LEU A 71 3.47 -4.09 2.47
C LEU A 71 2.71 -2.82 2.82
N VAL A 72 1.90 -2.87 3.87
CA VAL A 72 1.37 -1.66 4.52
C VAL A 72 2.06 -1.49 5.86
N ILE A 73 2.57 -0.29 6.15
CA ILE A 73 3.19 0.06 7.42
C ILE A 73 2.32 1.12 8.09
N LEU A 74 1.73 0.80 9.23
CA LEU A 74 0.97 1.74 10.04
C LEU A 74 1.89 2.32 11.11
N THR A 75 2.23 3.60 11.00
CA THR A 75 3.17 4.26 11.89
C THR A 75 2.60 4.39 13.31
N HIS A 76 1.30 4.66 13.41
CA HIS A 76 0.58 4.82 14.67
C HIS A 76 -0.94 4.73 14.46
N LEU A 77 -1.70 4.42 15.51
CA LEU A 77 -3.13 4.04 15.39
C LEU A 77 -4.12 5.20 15.51
N HIS A 78 -3.72 6.42 15.16
CA HIS A 78 -4.69 7.51 15.08
C HIS A 78 -5.57 7.38 13.84
N ALA A 79 -6.81 7.83 13.96
CA ALA A 79 -7.81 7.71 12.90
C ALA A 79 -7.37 8.35 11.58
N ASP A 80 -6.56 9.41 11.63
CA ASP A 80 -6.00 10.09 10.47
C ASP A 80 -4.81 9.36 9.82
N HIS A 81 -4.37 8.23 10.36
CA HIS A 81 -3.32 7.38 9.77
C HIS A 81 -3.83 6.00 9.34
N VAL A 82 -4.82 5.45 10.05
CA VAL A 82 -5.41 4.12 9.77
C VAL A 82 -6.79 4.16 9.13
N GLY A 83 -7.44 5.33 9.06
CA GLY A 83 -8.82 5.48 8.61
C GLY A 83 -9.05 5.02 7.17
N GLY A 84 -8.09 5.30 6.28
CA GLY A 84 -8.13 4.87 4.89
C GLY A 84 -7.92 3.37 4.66
N LEU A 85 -7.41 2.62 5.65
CA LEU A 85 -7.04 1.21 5.48
C LEU A 85 -8.24 0.33 5.08
N ARG A 86 -9.43 0.60 5.65
CA ARG A 86 -10.65 -0.13 5.29
C ARG A 86 -10.96 0.04 3.80
N ASP A 87 -10.91 1.27 3.30
CA ASP A 87 -11.19 1.57 1.90
C ASP A 87 -10.13 1.01 0.96
N ILE A 88 -8.85 1.06 1.36
CA ILE A 88 -7.76 0.43 0.60
C ILE A 88 -7.99 -1.08 0.51
N SER A 89 -8.35 -1.74 1.63
CA SER A 89 -8.63 -3.18 1.65
C SER A 89 -9.88 -3.58 0.84
N ASN A 90 -10.75 -2.64 0.46
CA ASN A 90 -11.87 -2.88 -0.45
C ASN A 90 -11.42 -2.92 -1.92
N GLY A 91 -10.39 -2.14 -2.28
CA GLY A 91 -9.91 -1.97 -3.65
C GLY A 91 -8.62 -2.72 -3.98
N TYR A 92 -7.83 -3.08 -2.98
CA TYR A 92 -6.51 -3.68 -3.11
C TYR A 92 -6.37 -4.92 -2.22
N LYS A 93 -5.66 -5.93 -2.72
CA LYS A 93 -5.19 -7.06 -1.94
C LYS A 93 -3.87 -6.70 -1.28
N ILE A 94 -3.80 -6.79 0.04
CA ILE A 94 -2.64 -6.45 0.85
C ILE A 94 -1.97 -7.75 1.30
N THR A 95 -0.69 -7.94 0.99
CA THR A 95 0.03 -9.17 1.37
C THR A 95 0.39 -9.18 2.85
N LYS A 96 0.95 -8.07 3.36
CA LYS A 96 1.35 -7.93 4.76
C LYS A 96 1.03 -6.54 5.30
N VAL A 97 0.56 -6.49 6.54
CA VAL A 97 0.45 -5.25 7.33
C VAL A 97 1.41 -5.33 8.52
N LEU A 98 2.20 -4.29 8.70
CA LEU A 98 3.03 -4.05 9.88
C LEU A 98 2.39 -2.98 10.74
N VAL A 99 2.31 -3.26 12.03
CA VAL A 99 1.64 -2.37 12.97
C VAL A 99 2.28 -2.47 14.34
N ASN A 100 2.31 -1.36 15.07
CA ASN A 100 2.59 -1.39 16.50
C ASN A 100 1.31 -1.04 17.27
N VAL A 101 0.84 -1.96 18.11
CA VAL A 101 -0.39 -1.77 18.91
C VAL A 101 -0.09 -1.49 20.38
N GLN A 102 1.18 -1.34 20.75
CA GLN A 102 1.58 -1.06 22.13
C GLN A 102 1.10 0.33 22.54
N ASN A 103 0.68 0.46 23.80
CA ASN A 103 0.23 1.70 24.41
C ASN A 103 -1.06 2.31 23.81
N TYR A 104 -1.83 1.54 23.04
CA TYR A 104 -3.16 1.92 22.57
C TYR A 104 -4.29 1.31 23.39
N ASP A 105 -5.40 2.03 23.50
CA ASP A 105 -6.61 1.55 24.16
C ASP A 105 -7.20 0.32 23.45
N SER A 106 -7.81 -0.57 24.24
CA SER A 106 -8.38 -1.83 23.73
C SER A 106 -9.49 -1.62 22.69
N SER A 107 -10.22 -0.50 22.76
CA SER A 107 -11.25 -0.14 21.78
C SER A 107 -10.68 0.17 20.40
N ILE A 108 -9.61 0.98 20.34
CA ILE A 108 -8.92 1.34 19.10
C ILE A 108 -8.32 0.10 18.45
N VAL A 109 -7.66 -0.74 19.26
CA VAL A 109 -7.08 -1.99 18.78
C VAL A 109 -8.15 -2.96 18.29
N ALA A 110 -9.33 -3.01 18.94
CA ALA A 110 -10.44 -3.84 18.50
C ALA A 110 -11.03 -3.40 17.15
N GLU A 111 -11.21 -2.10 16.95
CA GLU A 111 -11.67 -1.53 15.68
C GLU A 111 -10.68 -1.83 14.55
N LEU A 112 -9.39 -1.62 14.80
CA LEU A 112 -8.36 -1.94 13.83
C LEU A 112 -8.31 -3.44 13.50
N LYS A 113 -8.46 -4.31 14.51
CA LYS A 113 -8.50 -5.76 14.32
C LYS A 113 -9.64 -6.21 13.39
N GLU A 114 -10.79 -5.53 13.42
CA GLU A 114 -11.89 -5.81 12.49
C GLU A 114 -11.43 -5.59 11.04
N VAL A 115 -10.76 -4.47 10.77
CA VAL A 115 -10.24 -4.15 9.43
C VAL A 115 -9.12 -5.12 9.03
N LEU A 116 -8.20 -5.42 9.95
CA LEU A 116 -7.07 -6.31 9.72
C LEU A 116 -7.47 -7.78 9.49
N SER A 117 -8.67 -8.18 9.95
CA SER A 117 -9.20 -9.54 9.77
C SER A 117 -9.85 -9.81 8.41
N ARG A 118 -9.86 -8.82 7.51
CA ARG A 118 -10.52 -8.93 6.20
C ARG A 118 -9.75 -9.87 5.27
N ASP A 119 -10.46 -10.64 4.46
CA ASP A 119 -9.89 -11.62 3.52
C ASP A 119 -8.91 -11.03 2.49
N SER A 120 -8.99 -9.71 2.23
CA SER A 120 -8.07 -9.00 1.36
C SER A 120 -6.71 -8.73 2.00
N ILE A 121 -6.53 -8.98 3.31
CA ILE A 121 -5.28 -8.83 4.05
C ILE A 121 -4.71 -10.21 4.34
N GLY A 122 -3.53 -10.51 3.81
CA GLY A 122 -2.90 -11.83 3.92
C GLY A 122 -2.32 -12.13 5.30
N SER A 123 -1.54 -11.20 5.85
CA SER A 123 -0.89 -11.37 7.15
C SER A 123 -0.73 -10.03 7.87
N VAL A 124 -0.72 -10.11 9.21
CA VAL A 124 -0.52 -8.97 10.10
C VAL A 124 0.59 -9.34 11.06
N GLU A 125 1.60 -8.49 11.17
CA GLU A 125 2.75 -8.70 12.03
C GLU A 125 2.92 -7.47 12.93
N GLU A 126 3.04 -7.74 14.22
CA GLU A 126 3.34 -6.69 15.19
C GLU A 126 4.84 -6.37 15.11
N PHE A 127 5.18 -5.09 15.09
CA PHE A 127 6.56 -4.64 14.94
C PHE A 127 6.96 -3.73 16.09
N VAL A 128 8.12 -3.99 16.69
CA VAL A 128 8.60 -3.25 17.87
C VAL A 128 9.86 -2.43 17.59
N ALA A 129 10.08 -1.43 18.45
CA ALA A 129 11.24 -0.55 18.32
C ALA A 129 12.54 -1.35 18.34
N GLY A 130 13.40 -1.08 17.35
CA GLY A 130 14.71 -1.74 17.19
C GLY A 130 14.70 -2.94 16.25
N GLU A 131 13.53 -3.41 15.81
CA GLU A 131 13.46 -4.38 14.73
C GLU A 131 13.77 -3.72 13.37
N SER A 132 14.28 -4.51 12.44
CA SER A 132 14.58 -4.08 11.07
C SER A 132 13.95 -5.03 10.07
N ILE A 133 13.39 -4.48 8.99
CA ILE A 133 12.82 -5.28 7.92
C ILE A 133 13.66 -5.09 6.67
N ILE A 134 14.00 -6.21 6.05
CA ILE A 134 14.65 -6.22 4.75
C ILE A 134 13.55 -6.22 3.71
N ILE A 135 13.43 -5.09 3.01
CA ILE A 135 12.60 -5.01 1.82
C ILE A 135 13.33 -5.80 0.72
N PRO A 136 12.68 -6.81 0.09
CA PRO A 136 13.26 -7.51 -1.05
C PRO A 136 13.73 -6.48 -2.08
N SER A 137 14.95 -6.66 -2.61
CA SER A 137 15.58 -5.81 -3.63
C SER A 137 15.84 -4.32 -3.29
N GLY A 138 15.81 -3.94 -2.00
CA GLY A 138 16.10 -2.58 -1.54
C GLY A 138 17.31 -1.92 -2.24
N VAL A 139 17.05 -0.76 -2.83
CA VAL A 139 17.95 0.17 -3.52
C VAL A 139 19.41 0.03 -3.08
N THR A 140 20.28 -0.46 -3.99
CA THR A 140 21.73 -0.23 -3.92
C THR A 140 22.08 1.17 -4.38
#